data_AF-A0A2S2PB45-F1
#
_entry.id   AF-A0A2S2PB45-F1
#
_cell.length_a   1.000
_cell.length_b   1.000
_cell.length_c   1.000
_cell.angle_alpha   90.00
_cell.angle_beta   90.00
_cell.angle_gamma   90.00
#
_symmetry.space_group_name_H-M   'P 1'
#
loop_
_entity.id
_entity.type
_entity.pdbx_description
1 polymer ?
#
loop_
_entity_poly.entity_id
_entity_poly.type
_entity_poly.pdbx_seq_one_letter_code
_entity_poly.pdbx_strand_id
1 'polypeptide(L)'
;MKHINCKVCQKAIVGTTDFCDRPESVLKNLKSRGALTYPNKILFYLITEIEKSFSKFCDYSDAFNLTVDDFFSGTLNNIKWPCSQHKCDTLTSILSYYVTMRMRQYTQIVNKNVAKMNAKKKKCSKLTVS
;
A
#
# COMPACT_ATOMS: atom_id res chain seq x y z
N MET A 1 6.81 -12.95 -2.47
CA MET A 1 7.93 -12.75 -1.52
C MET A 1 9.02 -13.79 -1.75
N LYS A 2 9.62 -13.85 -2.94
CA LYS A 2 10.70 -14.80 -3.25
C LYS A 2 12.06 -14.37 -2.68
N HIS A 3 12.16 -13.14 -2.17
CA HIS A 3 13.42 -12.54 -1.70
C HIS A 3 13.63 -12.62 -0.17
N ILE A 4 12.61 -13.02 0.60
CA ILE A 4 12.72 -13.15 2.06
C ILE A 4 12.87 -14.64 2.38
N ASN A 5 14.10 -15.10 2.56
CA ASN A 5 14.41 -16.49 2.90
C ASN A 5 14.38 -16.77 4.42
N CYS A 6 14.38 -15.71 5.23
CA CYS A 6 14.32 -15.84 6.69
C CYS A 6 12.91 -16.26 7.14
N LYS A 7 12.80 -17.46 7.73
CA LYS A 7 11.53 -18.00 8.25
C LYS A 7 10.87 -17.09 9.30
N VAL A 8 11.66 -16.40 10.12
CA VAL A 8 11.16 -15.44 11.13
C VAL A 8 10.51 -14.23 10.46
N CYS A 9 11.15 -13.67 9.45
CA CYS A 9 10.60 -12.55 8.68
C CYS A 9 9.35 -12.96 7.89
N GLN A 10 9.32 -14.17 7.32
CA GLN A 10 8.13 -14.68 6.65
C GLN A 10 6.93 -14.78 7.59
N LYS A 11 7.12 -15.31 8.81
CA LYS A 11 6.06 -15.38 9.84
C LYS A 11 5.59 -13.99 10.32
N ALA A 12 6.49 -13.00 10.32
CA ALA A 12 6.14 -11.62 10.65
C ALA A 12 5.20 -10.98 9.61
N ILE A 13 5.15 -11.53 8.39
CA ILE A 13 4.41 -10.95 7.28
C ILE A 13 3.16 -11.77 6.93
N VAL A 14 3.28 -13.09 6.95
CA VAL A 14 2.19 -14.02 6.65
C VAL A 14 1.49 -14.41 7.95
N GLY A 15 0.19 -14.13 8.04
CA GLY A 15 -0.63 -14.58 9.16
C GLY A 15 -0.83 -16.10 9.15
N THR A 16 -0.91 -16.70 10.34
CA THR A 16 -1.16 -18.13 10.53
C THR A 16 -2.60 -18.34 11.01
N THR A 17 -3.55 -18.57 10.09
CA THR A 17 -4.83 -19.30 10.29
C THR A 17 -5.73 -19.17 9.06
N ASP A 18 -6.69 -20.08 8.89
CA ASP A 18 -7.66 -20.11 7.78
C ASP A 18 -8.88 -19.20 7.98
N PHE A 19 -9.10 -18.70 9.20
CA PHE A 19 -10.11 -17.72 9.55
C PHE A 19 -9.59 -16.81 10.67
N CYS A 20 -9.91 -15.53 10.62
CA CYS A 20 -9.46 -14.55 11.61
C CYS A 20 -10.53 -13.48 11.79
N ASP A 21 -11.12 -13.36 12.99
CA ASP A 21 -12.11 -12.32 13.34
C ASP A 21 -11.51 -10.94 13.59
N ARG A 22 -10.24 -10.76 13.22
CA ARG A 22 -9.56 -9.49 13.41
C ARG A 22 -9.99 -8.47 12.35
N PRO A 23 -10.08 -7.17 12.69
CA PRO A 23 -10.51 -6.13 11.76
C PRO A 23 -9.66 -6.08 10.48
N GLU A 24 -8.37 -6.39 10.58
CA GLU A 24 -7.43 -6.44 9.45
C GLU A 24 -7.80 -7.53 8.42
N SER A 25 -8.62 -8.51 8.80
CA SER A 25 -8.98 -9.69 8.02
C SER A 25 -10.38 -9.61 7.40
N VAL A 26 -11.17 -8.58 7.74
CA VAL A 26 -12.58 -8.43 7.33
C VAL A 26 -12.74 -8.49 5.81
N LEU A 27 -11.95 -7.69 5.08
CA LEU A 27 -12.02 -7.67 3.61
C LEU A 27 -11.65 -9.01 2.98
N LYS A 28 -10.67 -9.71 3.59
CA LYS A 28 -10.26 -11.03 3.13
C LYS A 28 -11.37 -12.06 3.39
N ASN A 29 -11.98 -12.04 4.57
CA ASN A 29 -13.12 -12.92 4.91
C ASN A 29 -14.27 -12.72 3.93
N LEU A 30 -14.56 -11.47 3.53
CA LEU A 30 -15.64 -11.13 2.60
C LEU A 30 -15.34 -11.50 1.13
N LYS A 31 -14.08 -11.44 0.71
CA LYS A 31 -13.71 -11.54 -0.72
C LYS A 31 -12.94 -12.80 -1.09
N SER A 32 -12.37 -13.53 -0.13
CA SER A 32 -11.53 -14.68 -0.45
C SER A 32 -12.37 -15.88 -0.88
N ARG A 33 -11.87 -16.58 -1.89
CA ARG A 33 -12.32 -17.93 -2.26
C ARG A 33 -11.33 -19.00 -1.74
N GLY A 34 -10.71 -18.75 -0.59
CA GLY A 34 -9.69 -19.62 0.03
C GLY A 34 -8.23 -19.40 -0.42
N ALA A 35 -7.97 -18.73 -1.55
CA ALA A 35 -6.61 -18.60 -2.10
C ALA A 35 -5.81 -17.37 -1.64
N LEU A 36 -6.42 -16.43 -0.89
CA LEU A 36 -5.71 -15.25 -0.40
C LEU A 36 -4.97 -15.57 0.90
N THR A 37 -3.90 -14.84 1.20
CA THR A 37 -3.18 -14.94 2.49
C THR A 37 -3.75 -13.95 3.50
N TYR A 38 -3.74 -14.31 4.80
CA TYR A 38 -4.09 -13.35 5.86
C TYR A 38 -2.90 -12.41 6.11
N PRO A 39 -3.11 -11.10 6.15
CA PRO A 39 -2.05 -10.19 6.55
C PRO A 39 -1.73 -10.42 8.03
N ASN A 40 -0.43 -10.49 8.36
CA ASN A 40 -0.02 -10.40 9.75
C ASN A 40 -0.32 -8.99 10.28
N LYS A 41 -0.69 -8.87 11.56
CA LYS A 41 -0.93 -7.60 12.26
C LYS A 41 0.23 -6.60 12.07
N ILE A 42 1.47 -7.09 12.10
CA ILE A 42 2.67 -6.28 11.86
C ILE A 42 2.66 -5.68 10.45
N LEU A 43 2.40 -6.51 9.43
CA LEU A 43 2.32 -6.04 8.04
C LEU A 43 1.17 -5.04 7.84
N PHE A 44 0.02 -5.28 8.46
CA PHE A 44 -1.13 -4.39 8.34
C PHE A 44 -0.82 -2.99 8.89
N TYR A 45 -0.26 -2.90 10.10
CA TYR A 45 0.14 -1.59 10.66
C TYR A 45 1.22 -0.93 9.81
N LEU A 46 2.21 -1.71 9.36
CA LEU A 46 3.26 -1.22 8.49
C LEU A 46 2.68 -0.55 7.24
N ILE A 47 1.80 -1.26 6.52
CA ILE A 47 1.15 -0.73 5.32
C ILE A 47 0.28 0.48 5.64
N THR A 48 -0.42 0.47 6.77
CA THR A 48 -1.28 1.59 7.19
C THR A 48 -0.47 2.87 7.41
N GLU A 49 0.67 2.78 8.08
CA GLU A 49 1.54 3.94 8.28
C GLU A 49 2.17 4.40 6.96
N ILE A 50 2.58 3.49 6.08
CA ILE A 50 3.07 3.85 4.74
C ILE A 50 1.98 4.56 3.94
N GLU A 51 0.73 4.09 3.97
CA GLU A 51 -0.38 4.73 3.25
C GLU A 51 -0.69 6.11 3.81
N LYS A 52 -0.59 6.31 5.13
CA LYS A 52 -0.74 7.64 5.74
C LYS A 52 0.32 8.60 5.24
N SER A 53 1.59 8.19 5.21
CA SER A 53 2.68 8.98 4.65
C SER A 53 2.45 9.26 3.16
N PHE A 54 2.12 8.24 2.37
CA PHE A 54 1.86 8.38 0.94
C PHE A 54 0.71 9.36 0.66
N SER A 55 -0.37 9.32 1.44
CA SER A 55 -1.52 10.20 1.25
C SER A 55 -1.21 11.68 1.44
N LYS A 56 -0.15 12.02 2.21
CA LYS A 56 0.33 13.41 2.34
C LYS A 56 1.03 13.90 1.08
N PHE A 57 1.70 13.00 0.36
CA PHE A 57 2.63 13.35 -0.72
C PHE A 57 2.22 12.86 -2.11
N CYS A 58 1.05 12.23 -2.25
CA CYS A 58 0.64 11.56 -3.49
C CYS A 58 0.53 12.47 -4.72
N ASP A 59 0.32 13.77 -4.52
CA ASP A 59 0.25 14.78 -5.58
C ASP A 59 1.61 15.39 -5.96
N TYR A 60 2.66 15.09 -5.20
CA TYR A 60 3.99 15.64 -5.43
C TYR A 60 4.72 14.82 -6.50
N SER A 61 5.55 15.50 -7.31
CA SER A 61 6.40 14.82 -8.30
C SER A 61 7.38 13.84 -7.65
N ASP A 62 7.85 14.15 -6.44
CA ASP A 62 8.76 13.32 -5.66
C ASP A 62 8.06 12.56 -4.52
N ALA A 63 6.83 12.09 -4.78
CA ALA A 63 6.02 11.36 -3.79
C ALA A 63 6.77 10.18 -3.17
N PHE A 64 7.68 9.53 -3.92
CA PHE A 64 8.42 8.37 -3.44
C PHE A 64 9.37 8.74 -2.29
N ASN A 65 10.33 9.65 -2.53
CA ASN A 65 11.34 9.99 -1.53
C ASN A 65 10.69 10.65 -0.31
N LEU A 66 9.72 11.55 -0.53
CA LEU A 66 8.99 12.19 0.57
C LEU A 66 8.24 11.19 1.46
N THR A 67 7.64 10.16 0.86
CA THR A 67 6.97 9.09 1.63
C THR A 67 7.97 8.26 2.42
N VAL A 68 9.11 7.94 1.82
CA VAL A 68 10.18 7.16 2.46
C VAL A 68 10.75 7.92 3.65
N ASP A 69 11.07 9.20 3.47
CA ASP A 69 11.65 10.05 4.51
C ASP A 69 10.67 10.29 5.67
N ASP A 70 9.39 10.57 5.40
CA ASP A 70 8.35 10.72 6.44
C ASP A 70 8.15 9.40 7.21
N PHE A 71 8.16 8.26 6.51
CA PHE A 71 8.01 6.96 7.15
C PHE A 71 9.19 6.63 8.08
N PHE A 72 10.43 6.88 7.63
CA PHE A 72 11.63 6.57 8.41
C PHE A 72 11.86 7.55 9.56
N SER A 73 11.55 8.83 9.39
CA SER A 73 11.71 9.85 10.43
C SER A 73 10.73 9.68 11.59
N GLY A 74 9.49 9.24 11.33
CA GLY A 74 8.46 9.07 12.37
C GLY A 74 8.31 7.64 12.89
N THR A 75 8.25 6.64 12.00
CA THR A 75 7.60 5.36 12.30
C THR A 75 8.58 4.22 12.58
N LEU A 76 9.81 4.27 12.04
CA LEU A 76 10.78 3.17 12.13
C LEU A 76 11.09 2.77 13.59
N ASN A 77 11.16 3.75 14.49
CA ASN A 77 11.49 3.56 15.90
C ASN A 77 10.39 2.79 16.66
N ASN A 78 9.14 2.88 16.21
CA ASN A 78 8.00 2.24 16.87
C ASN A 78 7.72 0.82 16.37
N ILE A 79 8.38 0.38 15.30
CA ILE A 79 8.16 -0.95 14.71
C ILE A 79 9.02 -1.99 15.43
N LYS A 80 8.34 -2.82 16.24
CA LYS A 80 8.91 -4.03 16.85
C LYS A 80 8.95 -5.16 15.81
N TRP A 81 10.08 -5.28 15.13
CA TRP A 81 10.32 -6.34 14.14
C TRP A 81 11.03 -7.54 14.79
N PRO A 82 10.61 -8.78 14.54
CA PRO A 82 11.12 -9.96 15.25
C PRO A 82 12.52 -10.43 14.81
N CYS A 83 13.08 -9.85 13.74
CA CYS A 83 14.40 -10.22 13.23
C CYS A 83 15.30 -8.99 13.05
N SER A 84 16.24 -8.76 13.97
CA SER A 84 17.15 -7.61 13.92
C SER A 84 18.00 -7.59 12.64
N GLN A 85 18.52 -8.75 12.23
CA GLN A 85 19.44 -8.87 11.09
C GLN A 85 18.83 -8.45 9.75
N HIS A 86 17.57 -8.81 9.49
CA HIS A 86 16.90 -8.54 8.20
C HIS A 86 15.85 -7.43 8.30
N LYS A 87 15.77 -6.72 9.44
CA LYS A 87 14.76 -5.69 9.70
C LYS A 87 14.81 -4.62 8.60
N CYS A 88 15.98 -4.01 8.39
CA CYS A 88 16.13 -2.93 7.43
C CYS A 88 15.82 -3.40 6.00
N ASP A 89 16.46 -4.47 5.54
CA ASP A 89 16.28 -4.98 4.17
C ASP A 89 14.82 -5.34 3.86
N THR A 90 14.15 -5.99 4.82
CA THR A 90 12.76 -6.41 4.65
C THR A 90 11.83 -5.22 4.63
N LEU A 91 12.01 -4.27 5.55
CA LEU A 91 11.19 -3.06 5.61
C LEU A 91 11.38 -2.18 4.36
N THR A 92 12.63 -1.98 3.93
CA THR A 92 12.95 -1.23 2.70
C THR A 92 12.32 -1.91 1.48
N SER A 93 12.40 -3.24 1.39
CA SER A 93 11.78 -3.98 0.29
C SER A 93 10.25 -3.83 0.28
N ILE A 94 9.59 -3.93 1.44
CA ILE A 94 8.14 -3.75 1.56
C ILE A 94 7.75 -2.32 1.19
N LEU A 95 8.47 -1.33 1.72
CA LEU A 95 8.22 0.09 1.49
C LEU A 95 8.35 0.44 0.02
N SER A 96 9.50 0.13 -0.60
CA SER A 96 9.75 0.41 -2.01
C SER A 96 8.72 -0.26 -2.92
N TYR A 97 8.36 -1.52 -2.62
CA TYR A 97 7.34 -2.23 -3.39
C TYR A 97 5.96 -1.59 -3.25
N TYR A 98 5.54 -1.31 -2.01
CA TYR A 98 4.22 -0.75 -1.74
C TYR A 98 4.06 0.64 -2.36
N VAL A 99 5.00 1.56 -2.12
CA VAL A 99 4.93 2.94 -2.61
C VAL A 99 4.93 2.95 -4.14
N THR A 100 5.80 2.18 -4.80
CA THR A 100 5.82 2.07 -6.26
C THR A 100 4.49 1.56 -6.82
N MET A 101 3.95 0.51 -6.21
CA MET A 101 2.67 -0.06 -6.61
C MET A 101 1.53 0.95 -6.41
N ARG A 102 1.53 1.66 -5.28
CA ARG A 102 0.51 2.62 -4.91
C ARG A 102 0.52 3.88 -5.78
N MET A 103 1.69 4.39 -6.16
CA MET A 103 1.85 5.47 -7.13
C MET A 103 1.21 5.09 -8.48
N ARG A 104 1.47 3.88 -8.98
CA ARG A 104 0.84 3.40 -10.23
C ARG A 104 -0.68 3.37 -10.14
N GLN A 105 -1.22 2.86 -9.02
CA GLN A 105 -2.66 2.88 -8.78
C GLN A 105 -3.22 4.31 -8.74
N TYR A 106 -2.52 5.22 -8.07
CA TYR A 106 -2.91 6.62 -7.97
C TYR A 106 -3.00 7.28 -9.35
N THR A 107 -1.93 7.19 -10.14
CA THR A 107 -1.89 7.72 -11.51
C THR A 107 -2.99 7.15 -12.39
N GLN A 108 -3.27 5.84 -12.29
CA GLN A 108 -4.36 5.22 -13.05
C GLN A 108 -5.74 5.78 -12.67
N ILE A 109 -5.99 6.04 -11.38
CA ILE A 109 -7.25 6.63 -10.90
C ILE A 109 -7.37 8.07 -11.40
N VAL A 110 -6.32 8.88 -11.24
CA VAL A 110 -6.30 10.28 -11.69
C VAL A 110 -6.55 10.37 -13.18
N ASN A 111 -5.85 9.57 -13.99
CA ASN A 111 -6.01 9.56 -15.44
C ASN A 111 -7.44 9.17 -15.87
N LYS A 112 -8.04 8.17 -15.21
CA LYS A 112 -9.44 7.79 -15.45
C LYS A 112 -10.40 8.94 -15.13
N ASN A 113 -10.16 9.68 -14.05
CA ASN A 113 -10.99 10.80 -13.65
C ASN A 113 -10.86 11.98 -14.64
N VAL A 114 -9.64 12.30 -15.08
CA VAL A 114 -9.38 13.31 -16.12
C VAL A 114 -10.06 12.94 -17.43
N ALA A 115 -9.96 11.67 -17.87
CA ALA A 115 -10.63 11.21 -19.07
C ALA A 115 -12.17 11.37 -18.99
N LYS A 116 -12.77 11.03 -17.84
CA LYS A 116 -14.20 11.24 -17.59
C LYS A 116 -14.58 12.72 -17.64
N MET A 117 -13.78 13.60 -17.04
CA MET A 117 -14.02 15.05 -17.08
C MET A 117 -13.94 15.60 -18.50
N ASN A 118 -12.94 15.20 -19.27
CA ASN A 118 -12.77 15.62 -20.66
C ASN A 118 -13.93 15.13 -21.54
N ALA A 119 -14.41 13.90 -21.33
CA ALA A 119 -15.59 13.38 -22.02
C ALA A 119 -16.85 14.21 -21.72
N LYS A 120 -17.06 14.61 -20.45
CA LYS A 120 -18.16 15.50 -20.06
C LYS A 120 -18.05 16.88 -20.73
N LYS A 121 -16.87 17.52 -20.67
CA LYS A 121 -16.62 18.81 -21.32
C LYS A 121 -16.90 18.75 -22.82
N LYS A 122 -16.40 17.71 -23.51
CA LYS A 122 -16.65 17.50 -24.95
C LYS A 122 -18.12 17.34 -25.29
N LYS A 123 -18.93 16.71 -24.43
CA LYS A 123 -20.39 16.63 -24.61
C LYS A 123 -21.03 18.00 -24.46
N CYS A 124 -20.72 18.74 -23.40
CA CYS A 124 -21.27 20.08 -23.17
C CYS A 124 -20.94 21.05 -24.31
N SER A 125 -19.69 21.06 -24.79
CA SER A 125 -19.28 21.94 -25.90
C SER A 125 -20.03 21.67 -27.20
N LYS A 126 -20.57 20.47 -27.42
CA LYS A 126 -21.39 20.16 -28.60
C LYS A 126 -22.84 20.61 -28.49
N LEU A 127 -23.33 20.86 -27.26
CA LEU A 127 -24.70 21.28 -26.99
C LEU A 127 -24.87 22.80 -26.99
N THR A 128 -23.77 23.55 -26.92
CA THR A 128 -23.75 25.02 -26.98
C THR A 128 -23.45 25.56 -28.38
N VAL A 129 -23.26 24.69 -29.38
CA VAL A 129 -23.18 25.05 -30.80
C VAL A 129 -24.52 24.74 -31.43
N SER A 130 -25.51 25.59 -31.16
CA SER A 130 -26.83 25.61 -31.79
C SER A 130 -27.39 27.01 -31.74
#